data_AF-A0A3N7GLM2-F1
#
_entry.id   AF-A0A3N7GLM2-F1
#
_cell.length_a   1.000
_cell.length_b   1.000
_cell.length_c   1.000
_cell.angle_alpha   90.00
_cell.angle_beta   90.00
_cell.angle_gamma   90.00
#
_symmetry.space_group_name_H-M   'P 1'
#
loop_
_entity.id
_entity.type
_entity.pdbx_description
1 polymer ?
#
loop_
_entity_poly.entity_id
_entity_poly.type
_entity_poly.pdbx_seq_one_letter_code
_entity_poly.pdbx_strand_id
1 'polypeptide(L)'
;MHRRGCATRGLLLVAAGVLAAVSPDLVWLGVASAVLGLGNLVVLLGAQAWISRASSTARYDAGFGWLTAGMAVGQAIGPLIAGLVIGRRTHADGVVAEAFWIAAAVGVLVALVFVSRATAMVGSSAEPEVALSPAGILRRPGVIASMAVSVSLLTSVDILSAYLPVIGEHAGIAPAAVGGLLALRGIASAVPRFLLGPMSRRWTRSSLVAASTIGGAATMAAVALTQKLVPLVLVMVVGGFLIGIGIGQPLTMSLVALAVPREVRSEALAIRLVGNRVAQTAIPVAAGALAVVAGVAGVFWLQAAFLAGSTAWSLVGERRRRGGASE
;
A
#
# COMPACT_ATOMS: atom_id res chain seq x y z
N MET A 1 -10.86 12.86 -26.18
CA MET A 1 -10.76 11.56 -25.47
C MET A 1 -10.05 11.59 -24.11
N HIS A 2 -9.24 12.61 -23.79
CA HIS A 2 -8.33 12.56 -22.61
C HIS A 2 -8.95 12.99 -21.26
N ARG A 3 -9.72 14.10 -21.25
CA ARG A 3 -10.57 14.46 -20.10
C ARG A 3 -11.56 13.35 -19.76
N ARG A 4 -12.00 12.59 -20.77
CA ARG A 4 -12.87 11.42 -20.60
C ARG A 4 -12.14 10.33 -19.80
N GLY A 5 -10.88 10.00 -20.09
CA GLY A 5 -10.12 9.00 -19.31
C GLY A 5 -9.92 9.37 -17.84
N CYS A 6 -9.59 10.62 -17.52
CA CYS A 6 -9.48 11.09 -16.12
C CYS A 6 -10.85 11.16 -15.42
N ALA A 7 -11.88 11.62 -16.13
CA ALA A 7 -13.25 11.65 -15.61
C ALA A 7 -13.79 10.23 -15.36
N THR A 8 -13.53 9.27 -16.26
CA THR A 8 -13.92 7.86 -16.10
C THR A 8 -13.25 7.23 -14.88
N ARG A 9 -11.98 7.56 -14.60
CA ARG A 9 -11.26 7.08 -13.42
C ARG A 9 -11.85 7.60 -12.11
N GLY A 10 -12.15 8.90 -12.04
CA GLY A 10 -12.82 9.50 -10.89
C GLY A 10 -14.26 8.98 -10.72
N LEU A 11 -14.97 8.79 -11.83
CA LEU A 11 -16.33 8.26 -11.85
C LEU A 11 -16.41 6.83 -11.31
N LEU A 12 -15.42 5.97 -11.59
CA LEU A 12 -15.37 4.62 -11.02
C LEU A 12 -15.25 4.63 -9.49
N LEU A 13 -14.45 5.54 -8.93
CA LEU A 13 -14.31 5.68 -7.47
C LEU A 13 -15.60 6.20 -6.83
N VAL A 14 -16.25 7.19 -7.47
CA VAL A 14 -17.52 7.75 -7.00
C VAL A 14 -18.63 6.71 -7.09
N ALA A 15 -18.74 6.01 -8.23
CA ALA A 15 -19.73 4.96 -8.43
C ALA A 15 -19.57 3.83 -7.40
N ALA A 16 -18.33 3.44 -7.08
CA ALA A 16 -18.07 2.46 -6.03
C ALA A 16 -18.52 2.93 -4.64
N GLY A 17 -18.28 4.21 -4.29
CA GLY A 17 -18.73 4.79 -3.03
C GLY A 17 -20.27 4.82 -2.93
N VAL A 18 -20.96 5.18 -4.01
CA VAL A 18 -22.42 5.15 -4.07
C VAL A 18 -22.95 3.72 -3.97
N LEU A 19 -22.37 2.78 -4.72
CA LEU A 19 -22.73 1.36 -4.66
C LEU A 19 -22.56 0.77 -3.25
N ALA A 20 -21.49 1.15 -2.55
CA ALA A 20 -21.25 0.74 -1.17
C ALA A 20 -22.24 1.39 -0.19
N ALA A 21 -22.67 2.63 -0.45
CA ALA A 21 -23.61 3.32 0.42
C ALA A 21 -25.04 2.75 0.33
N VAL A 22 -25.42 2.20 -0.82
CA VAL A 22 -26.75 1.61 -1.06
C VAL A 22 -26.76 0.09 -0.97
N SER A 23 -25.64 -0.55 -0.58
CA SER A 23 -25.53 -2.00 -0.58
C SER A 23 -26.47 -2.63 0.47
N PRO A 24 -27.41 -3.51 0.07
CA PRO A 24 -28.35 -4.13 1.00
C PRO A 24 -27.74 -5.29 1.80
N ASP A 25 -26.66 -5.89 1.31
CA ASP A 25 -25.99 -7.04 1.93
C ASP A 25 -24.48 -7.04 1.68
N LEU A 26 -23.78 -7.98 2.32
CA LEU A 26 -22.33 -8.13 2.24
C LEU A 26 -21.83 -8.47 0.83
N VAL A 27 -22.64 -9.13 -0.01
CA VAL A 27 -22.25 -9.49 -1.38
C VAL A 27 -22.17 -8.22 -2.22
N TRP A 28 -23.18 -7.35 -2.13
CA TRP A 28 -23.15 -6.05 -2.80
C TRP A 28 -22.02 -5.16 -2.30
N LEU A 29 -21.71 -5.20 -1.01
CA LEU A 29 -20.55 -4.49 -0.47
C LEU A 29 -19.23 -5.03 -1.03
N GLY A 30 -19.13 -6.35 -1.26
CA GLY A 30 -18.02 -6.99 -1.94
C GLY A 30 -17.87 -6.53 -3.39
N VAL A 31 -18.98 -6.44 -4.13
CA VAL A 31 -19.00 -5.90 -5.51
C VAL A 31 -18.55 -4.44 -5.52
N ALA A 32 -19.10 -3.60 -4.63
CA ALA A 32 -18.72 -2.20 -4.51
C ALA A 32 -17.22 -2.05 -4.18
N SER A 33 -16.69 -2.90 -3.29
CA SER A 33 -15.27 -2.95 -2.94
C SER A 33 -14.39 -3.36 -4.12
N ALA A 34 -14.84 -4.30 -4.95
CA ALA A 34 -14.13 -4.70 -6.16
C ALA A 34 -14.07 -3.55 -7.19
N VAL A 35 -15.18 -2.83 -7.38
CA VAL A 35 -15.23 -1.63 -8.25
C VAL A 35 -14.32 -0.53 -7.70
N LEU A 36 -14.34 -0.30 -6.38
CA LEU A 36 -13.47 0.66 -5.71
C LEU A 36 -11.99 0.30 -5.93
N GLY A 37 -11.65 -0.98 -5.75
CA GLY A 37 -10.31 -1.51 -5.97
C GLY A 37 -9.84 -1.29 -7.42
N LEU A 38 -10.70 -1.62 -8.40
CA LEU A 38 -10.41 -1.38 -9.81
C LEU A 38 -10.20 0.11 -10.12
N GLY A 39 -11.10 0.98 -9.64
CA GLY A 39 -10.97 2.43 -9.79
C GLY A 39 -9.65 2.95 -9.22
N ASN A 40 -9.30 2.50 -8.02
CA ASN A 40 -8.04 2.86 -7.35
C ASN A 40 -6.81 2.40 -8.15
N LEU A 41 -6.83 1.18 -8.70
CA LEU A 41 -5.76 0.67 -9.55
C LEU A 41 -5.56 1.53 -10.80
N VAL A 42 -6.65 1.86 -11.51
CA VAL A 42 -6.57 2.65 -12.75
C VAL A 42 -6.10 4.07 -12.46
N VAL A 43 -6.53 4.69 -11.34
CA VAL A 43 -6.03 6.00 -10.90
C VAL A 43 -4.54 5.97 -10.61
N LEU A 44 -4.09 5.00 -9.81
CA LEU A 44 -2.69 4.92 -9.40
C LEU A 44 -1.77 4.64 -10.59
N LEU A 45 -2.12 3.67 -11.44
CA LEU A 45 -1.38 3.36 -12.67
C LEU A 45 -1.32 4.57 -13.59
N GLY A 46 -2.45 5.27 -13.75
CA GLY A 46 -2.52 6.50 -14.51
C GLY A 46 -1.59 7.58 -14.00
N ALA A 47 -1.55 7.79 -12.67
CA ALA A 47 -0.71 8.79 -12.02
C ALA A 47 0.78 8.45 -12.14
N GLN A 48 1.17 7.19 -11.88
CA GLN A 48 2.56 6.74 -12.00
C GLN A 48 3.07 6.88 -13.44
N ALA A 49 2.24 6.52 -14.42
CA ALA A 49 2.56 6.62 -15.83
C ALA A 49 2.62 8.09 -16.31
N TRP A 50 1.80 8.97 -15.73
CA TRP A 50 1.88 10.41 -16.00
C TRP A 50 3.18 11.01 -15.46
N ILE A 51 3.54 10.74 -14.20
CA ILE A 51 4.78 11.21 -13.59
C ILE A 51 5.98 10.72 -14.39
N SER A 52 5.95 9.47 -14.85
CA SER A 52 7.05 8.88 -15.59
C SER A 52 7.29 9.51 -16.96
N ARG A 53 6.26 10.11 -17.56
CA ARG A 53 6.31 10.70 -18.91
C ARG A 53 6.42 12.22 -18.91
N ALA A 54 5.84 12.91 -17.93
CA ALA A 54 5.79 14.37 -17.88
C ALA A 54 7.05 14.99 -17.27
N SER A 55 7.84 14.21 -16.53
CA SER A 55 8.97 14.72 -15.75
C SER A 55 10.29 14.50 -16.50
N SER A 56 11.04 15.59 -16.78
CA SER A 56 12.49 15.49 -17.04
C SER A 56 13.16 14.68 -15.93
N THR A 57 14.25 13.95 -16.21
CA THR A 57 14.93 13.04 -15.26
C THR A 57 15.19 13.66 -13.88
N ALA A 58 15.40 14.97 -13.81
CA ALA A 58 15.61 15.74 -12.57
C ALA A 58 14.36 15.99 -11.70
N ARG A 59 13.13 15.85 -12.24
CA ARG A 59 11.86 16.10 -11.53
C ARG A 59 11.06 14.82 -11.22
N TYR A 60 11.61 13.68 -11.61
CA TYR A 60 10.98 12.37 -11.47
C TYR A 60 10.72 12.01 -10.00
N ASP A 61 11.73 12.18 -9.15
CA ASP A 61 11.65 11.90 -7.72
C ASP A 61 10.67 12.83 -6.99
N ALA A 62 10.59 14.10 -7.41
CA ALA A 62 9.65 15.06 -6.85
C ALA A 62 8.19 14.68 -7.18
N GLY A 63 7.90 14.26 -8.42
CA GLY A 63 6.57 13.80 -8.82
C GLY A 63 6.11 12.58 -8.03
N PHE A 64 6.97 11.57 -7.88
CA PHE A 64 6.68 10.40 -7.04
C PHE A 64 6.58 10.76 -5.54
N GLY A 65 7.36 11.74 -5.08
CA GLY A 65 7.25 12.32 -3.74
C GLY A 65 5.84 12.86 -3.47
N TRP A 66 5.31 13.68 -4.36
CA TRP A 66 3.94 14.23 -4.22
C TRP A 66 2.86 13.17 -4.31
N LEU A 67 2.99 12.19 -5.22
CA LEU A 67 2.04 11.07 -5.32
C LEU A 67 1.98 10.27 -4.01
N THR A 68 3.15 9.92 -3.48
CA THR A 68 3.23 9.13 -2.25
C THR A 68 2.83 9.91 -1.01
N ALA A 69 3.09 11.22 -0.97
CA ALA A 69 2.58 12.12 0.07
C ALA A 69 1.04 12.17 0.05
N GLY A 70 0.43 12.36 -1.13
CA GLY A 70 -1.02 12.34 -1.27
C GLY A 70 -1.65 11.02 -0.81
N MET A 71 -1.05 9.88 -1.17
CA MET A 71 -1.48 8.57 -0.66
C MET A 71 -1.39 8.49 0.86
N ALA A 72 -0.32 8.99 1.47
CA ALA A 72 -0.15 8.96 2.92
C ALA A 72 -1.19 9.81 3.65
N VAL A 73 -1.49 10.99 3.11
CA VAL A 73 -2.55 11.87 3.61
C VAL A 73 -3.91 11.16 3.55
N GLY A 74 -4.25 10.55 2.41
CA GLY A 74 -5.49 9.78 2.28
C GLY A 74 -5.57 8.60 3.26
N GLN A 75 -4.46 7.88 3.43
CA GLN A 75 -4.33 6.76 4.38
C GLN A 75 -4.38 7.18 5.85
N ALA A 76 -4.13 8.45 6.15
CA ALA A 76 -4.27 9.00 7.49
C ALA A 76 -5.69 9.55 7.74
N ILE A 77 -6.18 10.38 6.81
CA ILE A 77 -7.46 11.08 6.95
C ILE A 77 -8.65 10.13 6.79
N GLY A 78 -8.57 9.15 5.88
CA GLY A 78 -9.68 8.23 5.60
C GLY A 78 -10.15 7.45 6.84
N PRO A 79 -9.28 6.69 7.52
CA PRO A 79 -9.63 5.98 8.76
C PRO A 79 -10.05 6.92 9.90
N LEU A 80 -9.48 8.12 9.97
CA LEU A 80 -9.85 9.11 10.98
C LEU A 80 -11.30 9.57 10.79
N ILE A 81 -11.67 9.98 9.57
CA ILE A 81 -13.05 10.38 9.26
C ILE A 81 -13.99 9.21 9.49
N ALA A 82 -13.66 8.01 8.99
CA ALA A 82 -14.49 6.82 9.17
C ALA A 82 -14.70 6.50 10.66
N GLY A 83 -13.65 6.51 11.47
CA GLY A 83 -13.73 6.26 12.91
C GLY A 83 -14.56 7.31 13.65
N LEU A 84 -14.45 8.60 13.26
CA LEU A 84 -15.26 9.68 13.83
C LEU A 84 -16.74 9.56 13.44
N VAL A 85 -17.05 9.17 12.21
CA VAL A 85 -18.44 8.98 11.75
C VAL A 85 -19.06 7.76 12.46
N ILE A 86 -18.35 6.64 12.46
CA ILE A 86 -18.81 5.39 13.08
C ILE A 86 -18.96 5.55 14.60
N GLY A 87 -18.05 6.28 15.25
CA GLY A 87 -18.07 6.51 16.69
C GLY A 87 -19.20 7.41 17.21
N ARG A 88 -20.01 8.03 16.33
CA ARG A 88 -21.08 8.97 16.73
C ARG A 88 -22.41 8.33 17.11
N ARG A 89 -22.65 7.05 16.80
CA ARG A 89 -23.92 6.38 17.13
C ARG A 89 -23.66 4.99 17.71
N THR A 90 -24.24 4.73 18.88
CA THR A 90 -24.10 3.47 19.62
C THR A 90 -25.03 2.37 19.13
N HIS A 91 -26.13 2.69 18.44
CA HIS A 91 -27.05 1.72 17.84
C HIS A 91 -27.47 2.10 16.41
N ALA A 92 -27.59 1.05 15.60
CA ALA A 92 -27.46 1.02 14.15
C ALA A 92 -28.77 1.39 13.43
N ASP A 93 -28.65 2.31 12.48
CA ASP A 93 -29.07 2.13 11.08
C ASP A 93 -28.42 3.24 10.24
N GLY A 94 -27.85 2.89 9.09
CA GLY A 94 -27.34 3.84 8.11
C GLY A 94 -25.98 4.52 8.38
N VAL A 95 -25.31 4.30 9.52
CA VAL A 95 -23.99 4.92 9.82
C VAL A 95 -22.90 4.47 8.84
N VAL A 96 -22.93 3.20 8.45
CA VAL A 96 -22.03 2.65 7.43
C VAL A 96 -22.30 3.30 6.07
N ALA A 97 -23.57 3.45 5.71
CA ALA A 97 -23.98 4.15 4.50
C ALA A 97 -23.56 5.63 4.53
N GLU A 98 -23.69 6.31 5.67
CA GLU A 98 -23.25 7.69 5.89
C GLU A 98 -21.73 7.83 5.66
N ALA A 99 -20.93 6.90 6.19
CA ALA A 99 -19.48 6.89 5.96
C ALA A 99 -19.14 6.71 4.47
N PHE A 100 -19.86 5.84 3.76
CA PHE A 100 -19.67 5.67 2.31
C PHE A 100 -20.16 6.86 1.49
N TRP A 101 -21.24 7.52 1.89
CA TRP A 101 -21.70 8.76 1.25
C TRP A 101 -20.69 9.89 1.42
N ILE A 102 -20.11 10.04 2.62
CA ILE A 102 -19.04 11.00 2.86
C ILE A 102 -17.82 10.67 1.99
N ALA A 103 -17.43 9.40 1.92
CA ALA A 103 -16.33 8.96 1.05
C ALA A 103 -16.62 9.25 -0.44
N ALA A 104 -17.84 9.01 -0.91
CA ALA A 104 -18.27 9.32 -2.27
C ALA A 104 -18.23 10.82 -2.55
N ALA A 105 -18.73 11.66 -1.63
CA ALA A 105 -18.71 13.11 -1.76
C ALA A 105 -17.28 13.69 -1.82
N VAL A 106 -16.39 13.20 -0.95
CA VAL A 106 -14.96 13.55 -1.00
C VAL A 106 -14.34 13.08 -2.31
N GLY A 107 -14.68 11.88 -2.78
CA GLY A 107 -14.26 11.34 -4.07
C GLY A 107 -14.68 12.23 -5.25
N VAL A 108 -15.92 12.71 -5.26
CA VAL A 108 -16.43 13.67 -6.26
C VAL A 108 -15.61 14.94 -6.24
N LEU A 109 -15.43 15.56 -5.06
CA LEU A 109 -14.69 16.82 -4.93
C LEU A 109 -13.25 16.68 -5.47
N VAL A 110 -12.56 15.61 -5.08
CA VAL A 110 -11.19 15.33 -5.55
C VAL A 110 -11.18 15.09 -7.06
N ALA A 111 -12.14 14.32 -7.60
CA ALA A 111 -12.24 14.05 -9.03
C ALA A 111 -12.49 15.34 -9.83
N LEU A 112 -13.36 16.24 -9.36
CA LEU A 112 -13.64 17.53 -10.00
C LEU A 112 -12.39 18.42 -10.05
N VAL A 113 -11.67 18.54 -8.93
CA VAL A 113 -10.41 19.28 -8.87
C VAL A 113 -9.40 18.68 -9.85
N PHE A 114 -9.27 17.35 -9.89
CA PHE A 114 -8.31 16.68 -10.77
C PHE A 114 -8.65 16.84 -12.26
N VAL A 115 -9.93 16.72 -12.64
CA VAL A 115 -10.39 16.95 -14.02
C VAL A 115 -10.18 18.41 -14.44
N SER A 116 -10.40 19.37 -13.53
CA SER A 116 -10.19 20.80 -13.81
C SER A 116 -8.72 21.15 -14.06
N ARG A 117 -7.79 20.41 -13.44
CA ARG A 117 -6.33 20.61 -13.52
C ARG A 117 -5.63 19.64 -14.47
N ALA A 118 -6.36 18.76 -15.16
CA ALA A 118 -5.78 17.73 -16.01
C ALA A 118 -5.10 18.33 -17.25
N THR A 119 -3.78 18.17 -17.36
CA THR A 119 -2.98 18.52 -18.54
C THR A 119 -2.97 17.38 -19.57
N ALA A 120 -2.83 17.68 -20.85
CA ALA A 120 -2.77 16.67 -21.91
C ALA A 120 -1.58 15.70 -21.69
N MET A 121 -1.82 14.39 -21.78
CA MET A 121 -0.70 13.47 -22.02
C MET A 121 -0.47 13.36 -23.52
N VAL A 122 0.79 13.52 -23.91
CA VAL A 122 1.26 13.16 -25.25
C VAL A 122 1.21 11.64 -25.34
N GLY A 123 0.46 11.13 -26.32
CA GLY A 123 0.43 9.71 -26.62
C GLY A 123 1.75 9.30 -27.27
N SER A 124 2.31 8.18 -26.84
CA SER A 124 3.30 7.46 -27.65
C SER A 124 3.02 5.97 -27.54
N SER A 125 2.72 5.38 -28.68
CA SER A 125 2.74 3.95 -28.92
C SER A 125 4.19 3.61 -29.26
N ALA A 126 4.97 3.19 -28.27
CA ALA A 126 6.22 2.48 -28.53
C ALA A 126 5.99 1.03 -28.14
N GLU A 127 5.90 0.16 -29.15
CA GLU A 127 6.00 -1.29 -28.94
C GLU A 127 7.41 -1.62 -28.43
N PRO A 128 7.56 -2.52 -27.46
CA PRO A 128 8.87 -2.92 -26.99
C PRO A 128 9.62 -3.73 -28.07
N GLU A 129 10.80 -3.26 -28.46
CA GLU A 129 11.66 -3.86 -29.50
C GLU A 129 12.37 -5.15 -29.01
N VAL A 130 12.41 -5.39 -27.68
CA VAL A 130 12.93 -6.63 -27.08
C VAL A 130 12.04 -7.04 -25.90
N ALA A 131 11.21 -8.06 -26.10
CA ALA A 131 10.37 -8.65 -25.06
C ALA A 131 11.06 -9.85 -24.41
N LEU A 132 11.37 -9.76 -23.11
CA LEU A 132 11.66 -10.98 -22.35
C LEU A 132 10.35 -11.62 -21.94
N SER A 133 10.28 -12.95 -21.99
CA SER A 133 9.16 -13.69 -21.40
C SER A 133 8.97 -13.27 -19.93
N PRO A 134 7.72 -13.04 -19.45
CA PRO A 134 7.44 -12.73 -18.05
C PRO A 134 8.05 -13.74 -17.07
N ALA A 135 8.11 -15.02 -17.48
CA ALA A 135 8.76 -16.08 -16.71
C ALA A 135 10.28 -15.90 -16.65
N GLY A 136 10.91 -15.42 -17.73
CA GLY A 136 12.34 -15.10 -17.78
C GLY A 136 12.72 -13.95 -16.85
N ILE A 137 11.84 -12.97 -16.67
CA ILE A 137 12.03 -11.87 -15.72
C ILE A 137 11.89 -12.36 -14.27
N LEU A 138 10.84 -13.13 -13.96
CA LEU A 138 10.64 -13.69 -12.62
C LEU A 138 11.76 -14.62 -12.18
N ARG A 139 12.36 -15.38 -13.12
CA ARG A 139 13.48 -16.29 -12.85
C ARG A 139 14.80 -15.56 -12.59
N ARG A 140 14.90 -14.26 -12.83
CA ARG A 140 16.13 -13.51 -12.53
C ARG A 140 16.38 -13.54 -11.01
N PRO A 141 17.61 -13.87 -10.57
CA PRO A 141 17.94 -13.87 -9.15
C PRO A 141 17.52 -12.54 -8.51
N GLY A 142 16.99 -12.55 -7.29
CA GLY A 142 16.66 -11.34 -6.53
C GLY A 142 15.35 -10.62 -6.91
N VAL A 143 14.73 -10.90 -8.06
CA VAL A 143 13.44 -10.27 -8.44
C VAL A 143 12.33 -10.72 -7.50
N ILE A 144 12.14 -12.04 -7.33
CA ILE A 144 11.10 -12.60 -6.45
C ILE A 144 11.33 -12.20 -4.98
N ALA A 145 12.58 -12.22 -4.50
CA ALA A 145 12.88 -11.80 -3.13
C ALA A 145 12.51 -10.32 -2.90
N SER A 146 12.81 -9.45 -3.87
CA SER A 146 12.44 -8.03 -3.81
C SER A 146 10.93 -7.82 -3.89
N MET A 147 10.23 -8.62 -4.69
CA MET A 147 8.76 -8.64 -4.73
C MET A 147 8.18 -9.10 -3.39
N ALA A 148 8.72 -10.16 -2.79
CA ALA A 148 8.26 -10.68 -1.50
C ALA A 148 8.39 -9.63 -0.39
N VAL A 149 9.51 -8.91 -0.32
CA VAL A 149 9.70 -7.77 0.60
C VAL A 149 8.68 -6.66 0.33
N SER A 150 8.45 -6.33 -0.94
CA SER A 150 7.47 -5.29 -1.29
C SER A 150 6.06 -5.69 -0.90
N VAL A 151 5.66 -6.93 -1.16
CA VAL A 151 4.35 -7.48 -0.82
C VAL A 151 4.19 -7.52 0.69
N SER A 152 5.17 -8.02 1.44
CA SER A 152 5.09 -8.14 2.90
C SER A 152 4.90 -6.77 3.57
N LEU A 153 5.61 -5.74 3.13
CA LEU A 153 5.43 -4.38 3.67
C LEU A 153 4.07 -3.78 3.32
N LEU A 154 3.59 -4.00 2.09
CA LEU A 154 2.27 -3.53 1.67
C LEU A 154 1.15 -4.24 2.45
N THR A 155 1.22 -5.57 2.57
CA THR A 155 0.19 -6.35 3.26
C THR A 155 0.16 -6.09 4.75
N SER A 156 1.26 -5.61 5.33
CA SER A 156 1.28 -5.15 6.72
C SER A 156 0.32 -3.98 6.95
N VAL A 157 0.25 -3.05 6.00
CA VAL A 157 -0.69 -1.92 6.07
C VAL A 157 -2.12 -2.41 5.86
N ASP A 158 -2.32 -3.33 4.91
CA ASP A 158 -3.63 -3.90 4.61
C ASP A 158 -4.19 -4.68 5.82
N ILE A 159 -3.37 -5.52 6.45
CA ILE A 159 -3.73 -6.29 7.66
C ILE A 159 -4.03 -5.36 8.84
N LEU A 160 -3.19 -4.35 9.10
CA LEU A 160 -3.48 -3.38 10.16
C LEU A 160 -4.81 -2.67 9.91
N SER A 161 -5.08 -2.25 8.68
CA SER A 161 -6.31 -1.52 8.35
C SER A 161 -7.55 -2.41 8.47
N ALA A 162 -7.43 -3.70 8.13
CA ALA A 162 -8.54 -4.65 8.18
C ALA A 162 -8.81 -5.22 9.58
N TYR A 163 -7.76 -5.52 10.36
CA TYR A 163 -7.88 -6.28 11.61
C TYR A 163 -7.68 -5.46 12.89
N LEU A 164 -7.06 -4.27 12.81
CA LEU A 164 -6.98 -3.40 14.00
C LEU A 164 -8.37 -2.98 14.53
N PRO A 165 -9.38 -2.70 13.69
CA PRO A 165 -10.74 -2.48 14.18
C PRO A 165 -11.32 -3.66 14.96
N VAL A 166 -11.04 -4.89 14.53
CA VAL A 166 -11.50 -6.10 15.22
C VAL A 166 -10.82 -6.24 16.59
N ILE A 167 -9.52 -5.96 16.68
CA ILE A 167 -8.80 -5.89 17.96
C ILE A 167 -9.38 -4.78 18.84
N GLY A 168 -9.66 -3.62 18.26
CA GLY A 168 -10.25 -2.47 18.96
C GLY A 168 -11.59 -2.82 19.58
N GLU A 169 -12.47 -3.47 18.81
CA GLU A 169 -13.78 -3.95 19.28
C GLU A 169 -13.64 -4.92 20.46
N HIS A 170 -12.80 -5.95 20.32
CA HIS A 170 -12.57 -6.92 21.40
C HIS A 170 -11.95 -6.28 22.66
N ALA A 171 -11.18 -5.21 22.49
CA ALA A 171 -10.54 -4.48 23.57
C ALA A 171 -11.40 -3.35 24.15
N GLY A 172 -12.62 -3.14 23.64
CA GLY A 172 -13.49 -2.02 24.04
C GLY A 172 -12.95 -0.64 23.67
N ILE A 173 -12.08 -0.55 22.66
CA ILE A 173 -11.52 0.70 22.15
C ILE A 173 -12.52 1.33 21.19
N ALA A 174 -12.91 2.58 21.47
CA ALA A 174 -13.86 3.31 20.64
C ALA A 174 -13.42 3.39 19.15
N PRO A 175 -14.36 3.32 18.17
CA PRO A 175 -14.04 3.40 16.75
C PRO A 175 -13.23 4.65 16.35
N ALA A 176 -13.51 5.79 17.01
CA ALA A 176 -12.75 7.02 16.81
C ALA A 176 -11.27 6.88 17.21
N ALA A 177 -10.98 6.15 18.29
CA ALA A 177 -9.61 5.88 18.72
C ALA A 177 -8.89 4.92 17.76
N VAL A 178 -9.58 3.89 17.24
CA VAL A 178 -9.04 3.02 16.18
C VAL A 178 -8.73 3.83 14.92
N GLY A 179 -9.64 4.70 14.49
CA GLY A 179 -9.42 5.63 13.38
C GLY A 179 -8.19 6.51 13.61
N GLY A 180 -8.02 7.03 14.83
CA GLY A 180 -6.84 7.78 15.26
C GLY A 180 -5.53 6.97 15.23
N LEU A 181 -5.56 5.71 15.67
CA LEU A 181 -4.42 4.80 15.61
C LEU A 181 -3.96 4.56 14.16
N LEU A 182 -4.91 4.26 13.26
CA LEU A 182 -4.62 4.09 11.83
C LEU A 182 -4.12 5.38 11.19
N ALA A 183 -4.67 6.53 11.60
CA ALA A 183 -4.23 7.84 11.15
C ALA A 183 -2.78 8.12 11.55
N LEU A 184 -2.45 7.89 12.82
CA LEU A 184 -1.13 8.08 13.38
C LEU A 184 -0.08 7.18 12.69
N ARG A 185 -0.43 5.92 12.45
CA ARG A 185 0.39 5.00 11.63
C ARG A 185 0.59 5.53 10.22
N GLY A 186 -0.47 6.03 9.58
CA GLY A 186 -0.42 6.64 8.24
C GLY A 186 0.56 7.82 8.19
N ILE A 187 0.44 8.76 9.13
CA ILE A 187 1.31 9.93 9.28
C ILE A 187 2.76 9.50 9.53
N ALA A 188 2.97 8.60 10.50
CA ALA A 188 4.30 8.10 10.83
C ALA A 188 4.96 7.43 9.61
N SER A 189 4.19 6.71 8.79
CA SER A 189 4.70 6.10 7.54
C SER A 189 5.09 7.11 6.46
N ALA A 190 4.63 8.36 6.56
CA ALA A 190 4.98 9.45 5.65
C ALA A 190 6.32 10.09 6.00
N VAL A 191 6.66 10.17 7.29
CA VAL A 191 7.87 10.84 7.77
C VAL A 191 9.14 10.33 7.09
N PRO A 192 9.39 9.01 6.95
CA PRO A 192 10.58 8.50 6.27
C PRO A 192 10.73 9.02 4.84
N ARG A 193 9.63 9.30 4.13
CA ARG A 193 9.67 9.74 2.72
C ARG A 193 10.39 11.07 2.55
N PHE A 194 10.29 11.96 3.53
CA PHE A 194 11.03 13.23 3.57
C PHE A 194 12.48 13.05 4.01
N LEU A 195 12.78 11.98 4.74
CA LEU A 195 14.10 11.67 5.28
C LEU A 195 14.91 10.71 4.40
N LEU A 196 14.34 10.18 3.30
CA LEU A 196 14.98 9.20 2.43
C LEU A 196 16.31 9.69 1.84
N GLY A 197 16.42 10.97 1.47
CA GLY A 197 17.67 11.55 0.95
C GLY A 197 18.82 11.44 1.98
N PRO A 198 18.67 12.04 3.18
CA PRO A 198 19.64 11.88 4.27
C PRO A 198 19.90 10.42 4.67
N MET A 199 18.84 9.61 4.76
CA MET A 199 18.94 8.20 5.17
C MET A 199 19.75 7.37 4.17
N SER A 200 19.52 7.56 2.87
CA SER A 200 20.22 6.82 1.81
C SER A 200 21.70 7.21 1.66
N ARG A 201 22.10 8.38 2.16
CA ARG A 201 23.51 8.79 2.26
C ARG A 201 24.25 8.15 3.44
N ARG A 202 23.55 7.83 4.53
CA ARG A 202 24.15 7.25 5.75
C ARG A 202 24.04 5.73 5.82
N TRP A 203 22.99 5.16 5.24
CA TRP A 203 22.69 3.74 5.32
C TRP A 203 22.57 3.11 3.93
N THR A 204 22.99 1.86 3.84
CA THR A 204 22.78 1.06 2.63
C THR A 204 21.30 0.74 2.43
N ARG A 205 20.89 0.52 1.18
CA ARG A 205 19.50 0.15 0.86
C ARG A 205 19.08 -1.14 1.57
N SER A 206 19.97 -2.12 1.60
CA SER A 206 19.75 -3.41 2.26
C SER A 206 19.52 -3.26 3.76
N SER A 207 20.28 -2.37 4.44
CA SER A 207 20.05 -2.08 5.85
C SER A 207 18.73 -1.36 6.10
N LEU A 208 18.32 -0.44 5.22
CA LEU A 208 17.03 0.25 5.35
C LEU A 208 15.85 -0.70 5.13
N VAL A 209 15.97 -1.61 4.16
CA VAL A 209 14.98 -2.66 3.91
C VAL A 209 14.87 -3.59 5.11
N ALA A 210 16.00 -4.10 5.61
CA ALA A 210 16.02 -5.00 6.76
C ALA A 210 15.46 -4.32 8.03
N ALA A 211 15.82 -3.06 8.28
CA ALA A 211 15.26 -2.30 9.41
C ALA A 211 13.73 -2.14 9.27
N SER A 212 13.25 -1.88 8.06
CA SER A 212 11.81 -1.72 7.79
C SER A 212 11.03 -3.00 7.99
N THR A 213 11.52 -4.12 7.47
CA THR A 213 10.82 -5.41 7.54
C THR A 213 10.91 -6.03 8.93
N ILE A 214 12.07 -5.96 9.60
CA ILE A 214 12.21 -6.42 10.99
C ILE A 214 11.38 -5.54 11.93
N GLY A 215 11.42 -4.22 11.73
CA GLY A 215 10.58 -3.27 12.46
C GLY A 215 9.09 -3.54 12.24
N GLY A 216 8.69 -3.82 11.01
CA GLY A 216 7.34 -4.26 10.69
C GLY A 216 6.96 -5.56 11.39
N ALA A 217 7.84 -6.56 11.42
CA ALA A 217 7.59 -7.85 12.07
C ALA A 217 7.39 -7.66 13.58
N ALA A 218 8.26 -6.87 14.22
CA ALA A 218 8.12 -6.49 15.62
C ALA A 218 6.82 -5.73 15.89
N THR A 219 6.39 -4.87 14.95
CA THR A 219 5.10 -4.16 15.03
C THR A 219 3.93 -5.13 15.03
N MET A 220 3.91 -6.10 14.09
CA MET A 220 2.85 -7.11 14.02
C MET A 220 2.81 -7.96 15.30
N ALA A 221 3.97 -8.43 15.77
CA ALA A 221 4.07 -9.17 17.02
C ALA A 221 3.59 -8.35 18.22
N ALA A 222 3.96 -7.06 18.31
CA ALA A 222 3.53 -6.19 19.39
C ALA A 222 2.01 -5.97 19.38
N VAL A 223 1.39 -5.76 18.21
CA VAL A 223 -0.07 -5.68 18.07
C VAL A 223 -0.75 -6.99 18.49
N ALA A 224 -0.17 -8.14 18.15
CA ALA A 224 -0.71 -9.44 18.57
C ALA A 224 -0.67 -9.65 20.09
N LEU A 225 0.29 -9.02 20.78
CA LEU A 225 0.51 -9.18 22.22
C LEU A 225 -0.21 -8.12 23.07
N THR A 226 -0.58 -6.97 22.51
CA THR A 226 -1.15 -5.86 23.28
C THR A 226 -2.52 -5.44 22.78
N GLN A 227 -3.46 -5.34 23.73
CA GLN A 227 -4.82 -4.85 23.50
C GLN A 227 -5.08 -3.51 24.21
N LYS A 228 -4.04 -2.92 24.81
CA LYS A 228 -4.17 -1.65 25.53
C LYS A 228 -3.92 -0.47 24.58
N LEU A 229 -4.75 0.56 24.68
CA LEU A 229 -4.69 1.73 23.80
C LEU A 229 -3.31 2.42 23.82
N VAL A 230 -2.74 2.67 25.01
CA VAL A 230 -1.48 3.41 25.13
C VAL A 230 -0.30 2.69 24.46
N PRO A 231 -0.06 1.39 24.70
CA PRO A 231 0.91 0.62 23.91
C PRO A 231 0.63 0.63 22.41
N LEU A 232 -0.63 0.52 21.98
CA LEU A 232 -0.98 0.56 20.56
C LEU A 232 -0.62 1.89 19.90
N VAL A 233 -0.77 3.02 20.59
CA VAL A 233 -0.32 4.33 20.09
C VAL A 233 1.19 4.30 19.78
N LEU A 234 2.00 3.83 20.73
CA LEU A 234 3.45 3.74 20.53
C LEU A 234 3.81 2.79 19.38
N VAL A 235 3.15 1.63 19.31
CA VAL A 235 3.35 0.64 18.25
C VAL A 235 2.95 1.21 16.87
N MET A 236 1.88 2.00 16.79
CA MET A 236 1.48 2.65 15.52
C MET A 236 2.45 3.74 15.08
N VAL A 237 3.00 4.53 16.00
CA VAL A 237 4.00 5.56 15.68
C VAL A 237 5.31 4.91 15.22
N VAL A 238 5.90 4.07 16.07
CA VAL A 238 7.22 3.47 15.82
C VAL A 238 7.12 2.50 14.66
N GLY A 239 6.11 1.63 14.67
CA GLY A 239 5.87 0.66 13.61
C GLY A 239 5.48 1.30 12.30
N GLY A 240 4.62 2.33 12.32
CA GLY A 240 4.28 3.11 11.14
C GLY A 240 5.49 3.76 10.50
N PHE A 241 6.39 4.35 11.30
CA PHE A 241 7.66 4.89 10.82
C PHE A 241 8.54 3.81 10.19
N LEU A 242 8.78 2.69 10.89
CA LEU A 242 9.65 1.62 10.40
C LEU A 242 9.11 0.99 9.11
N ILE A 243 7.82 0.66 9.06
CA ILE A 243 7.17 0.15 7.85
C ILE A 243 7.24 1.20 6.72
N GLY A 244 7.06 2.48 7.04
CA GLY A 244 7.15 3.60 6.09
C GLY A 244 8.50 3.72 5.37
N ILE A 245 9.61 3.35 6.04
CA ILE A 245 10.95 3.35 5.42
C ILE A 245 10.96 2.47 4.16
N GLY A 246 10.43 1.25 4.24
CA GLY A 246 10.45 0.27 3.17
C GLY A 246 9.32 0.42 2.15
N ILE A 247 8.18 1.03 2.55
CA ILE A 247 7.08 1.35 1.62
C ILE A 247 7.47 2.49 0.66
N GLY A 248 8.54 3.24 0.94
CA GLY A 248 9.11 4.19 0.00
C GLY A 248 9.30 3.55 -1.37
N GLN A 249 8.41 3.87 -2.32
CA GLN A 249 8.39 3.32 -3.68
C GLN A 249 9.76 3.36 -4.40
N PRO A 250 10.69 4.31 -4.14
CA PRO A 250 12.03 4.27 -4.75
C PRO A 250 12.85 3.03 -4.42
N LEU A 251 12.78 2.52 -3.18
CA LEU A 251 13.64 1.41 -2.73
C LEU A 251 13.24 0.10 -3.40
N THR A 252 11.97 -0.28 -3.35
CA THR A 252 11.47 -1.52 -3.95
C THR A 252 11.44 -1.48 -5.49
N MET A 253 11.18 -0.32 -6.10
CA MET A 253 11.32 -0.14 -7.54
C MET A 253 12.77 -0.29 -7.98
N SER A 254 13.72 0.31 -7.24
CA SER A 254 15.14 0.23 -7.59
C SER A 254 15.70 -1.19 -7.47
N LEU A 255 15.25 -1.99 -6.50
CA LEU A 255 15.71 -3.37 -6.34
C LEU A 255 15.34 -4.25 -7.53
N VAL A 256 14.11 -4.11 -8.04
CA VAL A 256 13.68 -4.84 -9.24
C VAL A 256 14.35 -4.27 -10.50
N ALA A 257 14.42 -2.94 -10.63
CA ALA A 257 15.04 -2.30 -11.79
C ALA A 257 16.56 -2.53 -11.90
N LEU A 258 17.26 -2.75 -10.79
CA LEU A 258 18.69 -3.09 -10.75
C LEU A 258 18.95 -4.60 -10.92
N ALA A 259 17.94 -5.45 -10.71
CA ALA A 259 18.06 -6.90 -10.90
C ALA A 259 17.89 -7.33 -12.37
N VAL A 260 17.51 -6.41 -13.27
CA VAL A 260 17.26 -6.68 -14.69
C VAL A 260 18.03 -5.69 -15.60
N PRO A 261 18.37 -6.08 -16.85
CA PRO A 261 18.96 -5.20 -17.86
C PRO A 261 18.10 -3.95 -18.12
N ARG A 262 18.73 -2.87 -18.62
CA ARG A 262 18.07 -1.55 -18.77
C ARG A 262 16.86 -1.60 -19.68
N GLU A 263 16.91 -2.46 -20.68
CA GLU A 263 15.97 -2.59 -21.79
C GLU A 263 14.62 -3.17 -21.36
N VAL A 264 14.60 -3.95 -20.28
CA VAL A 264 13.41 -4.69 -19.79
C VAL A 264 12.92 -4.20 -18.42
N ARG A 265 13.40 -3.04 -17.97
CA ARG A 265 13.04 -2.48 -16.65
C ARG A 265 11.55 -2.19 -16.55
N SER A 266 10.95 -1.62 -17.59
CA SER A 266 9.51 -1.31 -17.63
C SER A 266 8.65 -2.57 -17.47
N GLU A 267 9.00 -3.65 -18.19
CA GLU A 267 8.33 -4.95 -18.10
C GLU A 267 8.47 -5.55 -16.69
N ALA A 268 9.68 -5.52 -16.12
CA ALA A 268 9.92 -6.03 -14.78
C ALA A 268 9.16 -5.25 -13.69
N LEU A 269 9.07 -3.93 -13.83
CA LEU A 269 8.28 -3.10 -12.92
C LEU A 269 6.77 -3.35 -13.07
N ALA A 270 6.29 -3.62 -14.28
CA ALA A 270 4.90 -4.00 -14.54
C ALA A 270 4.57 -5.37 -13.92
N ILE A 271 5.42 -6.38 -14.12
CA ILE A 271 5.27 -7.71 -13.51
C ILE A 271 5.28 -7.61 -11.98
N ARG A 272 6.21 -6.82 -11.41
CA ARG A 272 6.26 -6.55 -9.98
C ARG A 272 4.95 -5.98 -9.48
N LEU A 273 4.39 -5.00 -10.18
CA LEU A 273 3.14 -4.37 -9.78
C LEU A 273 1.96 -5.34 -9.85
N VAL A 274 1.82 -6.09 -10.95
CA VAL A 274 0.77 -7.11 -11.09
C VAL A 274 0.90 -8.18 -10.00
N GLY A 275 2.09 -8.71 -9.79
CA GLY A 275 2.35 -9.69 -8.73
C GLY A 275 2.01 -9.16 -7.35
N ASN A 276 2.37 -7.90 -7.06
CA ASN A 276 1.98 -7.26 -5.81
C ASN A 276 0.45 -7.18 -5.66
N ARG A 277 -0.29 -6.87 -6.73
CA ARG A 277 -1.75 -6.77 -6.69
C ARG A 277 -2.42 -8.12 -6.48
N VAL A 278 -1.97 -9.16 -7.18
CA VAL A 278 -2.45 -10.52 -6.97
C VAL A 278 -2.25 -10.93 -5.51
N ALA A 279 -1.07 -10.66 -4.95
CA ALA A 279 -0.79 -10.96 -3.55
C ALA A 279 -1.65 -10.13 -2.58
N GLN A 280 -1.85 -8.83 -2.84
CA GLN A 280 -2.70 -7.98 -2.02
C GLN A 280 -4.18 -8.38 -2.03
N THR A 281 -4.66 -9.03 -3.08
CA THR A 281 -6.02 -9.60 -3.11
C THR A 281 -6.08 -10.94 -2.38
N ALA A 282 -5.09 -11.81 -2.58
CA ALA A 282 -5.10 -13.16 -2.01
C ALA A 282 -4.80 -13.19 -0.50
N ILE A 283 -3.91 -12.32 -0.01
CA ILE A 283 -3.43 -12.35 1.37
C ILE A 283 -4.53 -12.04 2.40
N PRO A 284 -5.39 -11.01 2.22
CA PRO A 284 -6.51 -10.77 3.13
C PRO A 284 -7.50 -11.93 3.18
N VAL A 285 -7.73 -12.64 2.06
CA VAL A 285 -8.60 -13.82 2.02
C VAL A 285 -7.99 -14.97 2.83
N ALA A 286 -6.69 -15.24 2.64
CA ALA A 286 -5.97 -16.23 3.42
C ALA A 286 -5.92 -15.88 4.92
N ALA A 287 -5.70 -14.60 5.23
CA ALA A 287 -5.76 -14.07 6.58
C ALA A 287 -7.15 -14.23 7.21
N GLY A 288 -8.22 -14.03 6.43
CA GLY A 288 -9.61 -14.25 6.86
C GLY A 288 -9.84 -15.69 7.25
N ALA A 289 -9.44 -16.63 6.40
CA ALA A 289 -9.53 -18.07 6.70
C ALA A 289 -8.71 -18.46 7.93
N LEU A 290 -7.50 -17.90 8.08
CA LEU A 290 -6.66 -18.14 9.26
C LEU A 290 -7.28 -17.56 10.54
N ALA A 291 -7.91 -16.39 10.46
CA ALA A 291 -8.54 -15.75 11.61
C ALA A 291 -9.67 -16.60 12.21
N VAL A 292 -10.35 -17.41 11.38
CA VAL A 292 -11.41 -18.33 11.84
C VAL A 292 -10.84 -19.45 12.72
N VAL A 293 -9.65 -19.97 12.39
CA VAL A 293 -9.07 -21.14 13.08
C VAL A 293 -8.09 -20.76 14.19
N ALA A 294 -7.28 -19.72 13.99
CA ALA A 294 -6.19 -19.32 14.88
C ALA A 294 -6.46 -17.98 15.60
N GLY A 295 -7.63 -17.38 15.35
CA GLY A 295 -7.98 -16.05 15.86
C GLY A 295 -7.23 -14.92 15.15
N VAL A 296 -7.63 -13.68 15.47
CA VAL A 296 -7.06 -12.46 14.88
C VAL A 296 -5.56 -12.33 15.16
N ALA A 297 -5.10 -12.72 16.36
CA ALA A 297 -3.69 -12.70 16.71
C ALA A 297 -2.83 -13.59 15.79
N GLY A 298 -3.37 -14.73 15.33
CA GLY A 298 -2.70 -15.63 14.39
C GLY A 298 -2.36 -14.96 13.06
N VAL A 299 -3.22 -14.06 12.57
CA VAL A 299 -2.98 -13.26 11.36
C VAL A 299 -1.75 -12.37 11.51
N PHE A 300 -1.62 -11.70 12.66
CA PHE A 300 -0.48 -10.83 12.94
C PHE A 300 0.83 -11.63 13.10
N TRP A 301 0.80 -12.79 13.75
CA TRP A 301 1.97 -13.67 13.84
C TRP A 301 2.42 -14.20 12.48
N LEU A 302 1.48 -14.62 11.62
CA LEU A 302 1.80 -15.05 10.27
C LEU A 302 2.44 -13.91 9.47
N GLN A 303 1.89 -12.70 9.55
CA GLN A 303 2.45 -11.54 8.87
C GLN A 303 3.83 -11.17 9.41
N ALA A 304 4.07 -11.29 10.72
CA ALA A 304 5.38 -11.10 11.33
C ALA A 304 6.40 -12.10 10.77
N ALA A 305 6.03 -13.37 10.69
CA ALA A 305 6.85 -14.44 10.11
C ALA A 305 7.13 -14.18 8.61
N PHE A 306 6.14 -13.71 7.86
CA PHE A 306 6.29 -13.39 6.44
C PHE A 306 7.27 -12.23 6.21
N LEU A 307 7.19 -11.16 7.00
CA LEU A 307 8.16 -10.06 6.97
C LEU A 307 9.58 -10.52 7.31
N ALA A 308 9.75 -11.27 8.39
CA ALA A 308 11.05 -11.82 8.79
C ALA A 308 11.64 -12.74 7.71
N GLY A 309 10.83 -13.66 7.18
CA GLY A 309 11.22 -14.58 6.11
C GLY A 309 11.62 -13.87 4.81
N SER A 310 10.86 -12.84 4.40
CA SER A 310 11.19 -12.05 3.20
C SER A 310 12.56 -11.34 3.33
N THR A 311 12.91 -10.91 4.54
CA THR A 311 14.20 -10.28 4.85
C THR A 311 15.34 -11.27 4.79
N ALA A 312 15.17 -12.44 5.44
CA ALA A 312 16.17 -13.49 5.44
C ALA A 312 16.48 -13.94 3.99
N TRP A 313 15.45 -14.12 3.17
CA TRP A 313 15.61 -14.46 1.76
C TRP A 313 16.38 -13.37 0.98
N SER A 314 16.02 -12.10 1.18
CA SER A 314 16.72 -10.98 0.53
C SER A 314 18.21 -10.93 0.91
N LEU A 315 18.53 -11.07 2.20
CA LEU A 315 19.91 -11.01 2.70
C LEU A 315 20.76 -12.21 2.22
N VAL A 316 20.20 -13.41 2.16
CA VAL A 316 20.88 -14.59 1.61
C VAL A 316 21.17 -14.40 0.11
N GLY A 317 20.22 -13.84 -0.63
CA GLY A 317 20.39 -13.54 -2.05
C GLY A 317 21.51 -12.52 -2.32
N GLU A 318 21.62 -11.49 -1.47
CA GLU A 318 22.70 -10.50 -1.57
C GLU A 318 24.08 -11.08 -1.26
N ARG A 319 24.19 -11.92 -0.22
CA ARG A 319 25.46 -12.59 0.13
C ARG A 319 25.97 -13.48 -1.01
N ARG A 320 25.09 -14.27 -1.64
CA ARG A 320 25.46 -15.13 -2.78
C ARG A 320 25.98 -14.35 -3.98
N ARG A 321 25.40 -13.17 -4.25
CA ARG A 321 25.87 -12.28 -5.34
C ARG A 321 27.22 -11.64 -5.07
N ARG A 322 27.51 -11.30 -3.81
CA ARG A 322 28.82 -10.74 -3.42
C ARG A 322 29.92 -11.79 -3.43
N GLY A 323 29.62 -13.03 -3.02
CA GLY A 323 30.59 -14.14 -3.03
C GLY A 323 30.97 -14.62 -4.43
N GLY A 324 30.02 -14.65 -5.37
CA GLY A 324 30.29 -15.05 -6.76
C GLY A 324 30.89 -13.94 -7.66
N ALA A 325 31.16 -12.75 -7.13
CA ALA A 325 31.86 -11.67 -7.84
C ALA A 325 33.33 -11.55 -7.42
N SER A 326 33.76 -12.38 -6.47
CA SER A 326 35.14 -12.48 -5.94
C SER A 326 35.85 -13.76 -6.37
N GLU A 327 35.20 -14.57 -7.21
CA GLU A 327 35.77 -15.73 -7.93
C GLU A 327 35.83 -15.39 -9.42
#